data_AF-A0A9N8HGM8-F1
#
_entry.id   AF-A0A9N8HGM8-F1
#
_cell.length_a   1.000
_cell.length_b   1.000
_cell.length_c   1.000
_cell.angle_alpha   90.00
_cell.angle_beta   90.00
_cell.angle_gamma   90.00
#
_symmetry.space_group_name_H-M   'P 1'
#
loop_
_entity.id
_entity.type
_entity.pdbx_description
1 polymer ?
#
loop_
_entity_poly.entity_id
_entity_poly.type
_entity_poly.pdbx_seq_one_letter_code
_entity_poly.pdbx_strand_id
1 'polypeptide(L)'
;MDYLDFAASVNNQGVTALLLGDRIGAFGFFKGAWEALSDGIAYCGFLPNDKVDPSINKALRVSDVPFVPVSTAAFEGAAVRQGEAASFTFQKPFAFNTGLELVEEHREIYKAVILLNLAMLYHKESGLNDIYEKTALELYGYSLEVLKCAVHLDCSNVLIATLNNKAQIFFQRHEVERTTESLEKLSQSLGNALREGFKGLEDADIDGLLLNVHCQRALVCAPGA
;
A
#
# COMPACT_ATOMS: atom_id res chain seq x y z
N MET A 1 23.20 1.67 13.32
CA MET A 1 21.96 1.75 12.52
C MET A 1 20.84 1.66 13.54
N ASP A 2 20.02 2.71 13.62
CA ASP A 2 18.82 2.68 14.46
C ASP A 2 17.85 1.62 13.93
N TYR A 3 16.95 1.08 14.76
CA TYR A 3 15.99 0.06 14.31
C TYR A 3 15.00 0.63 13.29
N LEU A 4 14.73 1.93 13.31
CA LEU A 4 13.93 2.63 12.29
C LEU A 4 14.63 2.58 10.92
N ASP A 5 15.92 2.96 10.87
CA ASP A 5 16.73 2.87 9.65
C ASP A 5 16.82 1.44 9.13
N PHE A 6 16.99 0.48 10.05
CA PHE A 6 17.04 -0.94 9.71
C PHE A 6 15.71 -1.39 9.09
N ALA A 7 14.58 -1.13 9.76
CA ALA A 7 13.26 -1.49 9.25
C ALA A 7 12.96 -0.85 7.90
N ALA A 8 13.34 0.42 7.72
CA ALA A 8 13.18 1.13 6.45
C ALA A 8 14.02 0.52 5.33
N SER A 9 15.28 0.19 5.62
CA SER A 9 16.17 -0.50 4.68
C SER A 9 15.62 -1.87 4.28
N VAL A 10 15.15 -2.65 5.25
CA VAL A 10 14.58 -3.98 4.99
C VAL A 10 13.28 -3.84 4.18
N ASN A 11 12.40 -2.88 4.48
CA ASN A 11 11.21 -2.61 3.65
C ASN A 11 11.60 -2.26 2.20
N ASN A 12 12.60 -1.41 1.99
CA ASN A 12 13.05 -1.02 0.65
C ASN A 12 13.65 -2.19 -0.13
N GLN A 13 14.28 -3.16 0.55
CA GLN A 13 14.68 -4.42 -0.07
C GLN A 13 13.47 -5.27 -0.45
N GLY A 14 12.40 -5.24 0.34
CA GLY A 14 11.11 -5.83 -0.03
C GLY A 14 10.53 -5.22 -1.31
N VAL A 15 10.55 -3.88 -1.42
CA VAL A 15 10.15 -3.17 -2.65
C VAL A 15 11.04 -3.56 -3.83
N THR A 16 12.36 -3.65 -3.63
CA THR A 16 13.32 -4.07 -4.67
C THR A 16 13.07 -5.51 -5.13
N ALA A 17 12.93 -6.45 -4.19
CA ALA A 17 12.64 -7.84 -4.51
C ALA A 17 11.32 -7.94 -5.30
N LEU A 18 10.32 -7.17 -4.89
CA LEU A 18 9.03 -7.11 -5.57
C LEU A 18 9.13 -6.56 -7.00
N LEU A 19 9.93 -5.51 -7.23
CA LEU A 19 10.24 -4.97 -8.55
C LEU A 19 10.93 -5.99 -9.46
N LEU A 20 11.80 -6.82 -8.88
CA LEU A 20 12.52 -7.90 -9.57
C LEU A 20 11.67 -9.17 -9.76
N GLY A 21 10.40 -9.17 -9.29
CA GLY A 21 9.51 -10.32 -9.36
C GLY A 21 9.77 -11.41 -8.31
N ASP A 22 10.70 -11.20 -7.37
CA ASP A 22 10.97 -12.10 -6.25
C ASP A 22 9.96 -11.89 -5.12
N ARG A 23 8.80 -12.53 -5.25
CA ARG A 23 7.70 -12.41 -4.29
C ARG A 23 8.03 -13.03 -2.93
N ILE A 24 8.77 -14.15 -2.92
CA ILE A 24 9.13 -14.85 -1.68
C ILE A 24 10.12 -13.99 -0.89
N GLY A 25 11.13 -13.44 -1.57
CA GLY A 25 12.05 -12.46 -0.98
C GLY A 25 11.32 -11.23 -0.47
N ALA A 26 10.43 -10.64 -1.28
CA ALA A 26 9.63 -9.48 -0.88
C ALA A 26 8.82 -9.74 0.41
N PHE A 27 8.19 -10.90 0.51
CA PHE A 27 7.47 -11.32 1.71
C PHE A 27 8.38 -11.40 2.94
N GLY A 28 9.53 -12.06 2.80
CA GLY A 28 10.52 -12.18 3.88
C GLY A 28 11.01 -10.82 4.37
N PHE A 29 11.30 -9.91 3.45
CA PHE A 29 11.75 -8.56 3.78
C PHE A 29 10.66 -7.73 4.47
N PHE A 30 9.45 -7.64 3.92
CA PHE A 30 8.40 -6.84 4.57
C PHE A 30 8.04 -7.40 5.96
N LYS A 31 8.03 -8.72 6.13
CA LYS A 31 7.84 -9.35 7.43
C LYS A 31 8.97 -8.99 8.41
N GLY A 32 10.22 -9.05 7.97
CA GLY A 32 11.36 -8.65 8.80
C GLY A 32 11.32 -7.17 9.20
N ALA A 33 10.87 -6.28 8.30
CA ALA A 33 10.67 -4.87 8.60
C ALA A 33 9.57 -4.66 9.65
N TRP A 34 8.47 -5.41 9.55
CA TRP A 34 7.39 -5.41 10.54
C TRP A 34 7.85 -5.86 11.92
N GLU A 35 8.60 -6.97 11.98
CA GLU A 35 9.15 -7.51 13.23
C GLU A 35 10.10 -6.50 13.89
N ALA A 36 10.98 -5.86 13.11
CA ALA A 36 11.88 -4.82 13.60
C ALA A 36 11.14 -3.63 14.23
N LEU A 37 10.07 -3.13 13.58
CA LEU A 37 9.26 -2.04 14.12
C LEU A 37 8.33 -2.46 15.25
N SER A 38 7.94 -3.72 15.35
CA SER A 38 7.01 -4.18 16.38
C SER A 38 7.72 -4.50 17.69
N ASP A 39 8.82 -5.23 17.59
CA ASP A 39 9.52 -5.75 18.77
C ASP A 39 10.63 -4.82 19.24
N GLY A 40 11.01 -3.81 18.44
CA GLY A 40 12.14 -2.93 18.74
C GLY A 40 13.49 -3.65 18.72
N ILE A 41 13.52 -4.86 18.14
CA ILE A 41 14.72 -5.69 18.04
C ILE A 41 15.26 -5.56 16.63
N ALA A 42 16.52 -5.12 16.50
CA ALA A 42 17.28 -5.29 15.27
C ALA A 42 17.50 -6.80 15.06
N TYR A 43 16.68 -7.42 14.21
CA TYR A 43 16.75 -8.86 13.96
C TYR A 43 18.08 -9.21 13.27
N CYS A 44 18.93 -9.99 13.94
CA CYS A 44 20.29 -10.32 13.47
C CYS A 44 20.37 -11.37 12.33
N GLY A 45 19.24 -11.74 11.70
CA GLY A 45 19.18 -12.81 10.69
C GLY A 45 19.23 -12.36 9.23
N PHE A 46 18.87 -11.11 8.95
CA PHE A 46 18.91 -10.51 7.61
C PHE A 46 19.85 -9.32 7.64
N LEU A 47 21.04 -9.46 7.06
CA LEU A 47 21.89 -8.31 6.82
C LEU A 47 21.33 -7.54 5.63
N PRO A 48 21.03 -6.25 5.78
CA PRO A 48 20.61 -5.43 4.66
C PRO A 48 21.66 -5.52 3.56
N ASN A 49 21.25 -5.90 2.35
CA ASN A 49 22.13 -5.77 1.20
C ASN A 49 22.03 -4.32 0.69
N ASP A 50 23.16 -3.64 0.50
CA ASP A 50 23.21 -2.24 0.05
C ASP A 50 22.63 -2.04 -1.37
N LYS A 51 22.26 -3.12 -2.05
CA LYS A 51 21.67 -3.10 -3.39
C LYS A 51 20.17 -2.82 -3.33
N VAL A 52 19.82 -1.55 -3.20
CA VAL A 52 18.46 -1.04 -3.48
C VAL A 52 18.33 -0.72 -4.97
N ASP A 53 17.19 -1.03 -5.58
CA ASP A 53 16.95 -0.74 -7.00
C ASP A 53 17.16 0.76 -7.33
N PRO A 54 17.89 1.12 -8.40
CA PRO A 54 18.11 2.52 -8.79
C PRO A 54 16.82 3.33 -9.05
N SER A 55 15.73 2.68 -9.45
CA SER A 55 14.42 3.33 -9.65
C SER A 55 13.81 3.82 -8.35
N ILE A 56 14.01 3.09 -7.24
CA ILE A 56 13.64 3.54 -5.89
C ILE A 56 14.42 4.80 -5.56
N ASN A 57 15.74 4.80 -5.78
CA ASN A 57 16.57 5.98 -5.55
C ASN A 57 16.12 7.20 -6.36
N LYS A 58 15.57 7.00 -7.57
CA LYS A 58 15.00 8.09 -8.37
C LYS A 58 13.71 8.63 -7.75
N ALA A 59 12.82 7.76 -7.28
CA ALA A 59 11.57 8.18 -6.61
C ALA A 59 11.83 8.92 -5.29
N LEU A 60 12.83 8.47 -4.52
CA LEU A 60 13.19 9.04 -3.22
C LEU A 60 13.87 10.42 -3.32
N ARG A 61 14.64 10.68 -4.39
CA ARG A 61 15.42 11.93 -4.56
C ARG A 61 14.59 13.20 -4.73
N VAL A 62 13.27 13.09 -4.92
CA VAL A 62 12.38 14.22 -5.23
C VAL A 62 11.34 14.45 -4.12
N SER A 63 11.39 13.66 -3.06
CA SER A 63 10.33 13.60 -2.05
C SER A 63 10.75 14.17 -0.72
N ASP A 64 10.02 15.19 -0.26
CA ASP A 64 10.11 15.73 1.10
C ASP A 64 9.32 14.89 2.12
N VAL A 65 8.66 13.81 1.67
CA VAL A 65 7.93 12.89 2.55
C VAL A 65 8.74 11.60 2.80
N PRO A 66 8.61 10.99 4.00
CA PRO A 66 9.43 9.85 4.41
C PRO A 66 9.10 8.56 3.69
N PHE A 67 8.06 8.51 2.85
CA PHE A 67 7.75 7.37 2.00
C PHE A 67 7.05 7.78 0.70
N VAL A 68 7.30 7.04 -0.37
CA VAL A 68 6.70 7.28 -1.69
C VAL A 68 6.22 5.98 -2.33
N PRO A 69 5.11 6.00 -3.08
CA PRO A 69 4.75 4.86 -3.90
C PRO A 69 5.78 4.70 -5.02
N VAL A 70 6.17 3.46 -5.29
CA VAL A 70 7.12 3.12 -6.35
C VAL A 70 6.38 2.36 -7.45
N SER A 71 6.38 2.94 -8.65
CA SER A 71 5.78 2.31 -9.84
C SER A 71 6.54 1.04 -10.21
N THR A 72 5.83 -0.07 -10.41
CA THR A 72 6.41 -1.39 -10.67
C THR A 72 5.99 -1.91 -12.05
N ALA A 73 6.95 -2.06 -12.96
CA ALA A 73 6.68 -2.71 -14.26
C ALA A 73 6.21 -4.17 -14.11
N ALA A 74 6.60 -4.83 -13.00
CA ALA A 74 6.21 -6.21 -12.68
C ALA A 74 4.72 -6.39 -12.30
N PHE A 75 3.97 -5.30 -12.11
CA PHE A 75 2.53 -5.33 -11.81
C PHE A 75 1.66 -4.95 -13.00
N GLU A 76 2.20 -4.20 -13.96
CA GLU A 76 1.52 -3.80 -15.20
C GLU A 76 1.16 -5.02 -16.09
N GLY A 77 1.84 -6.16 -15.91
CA GLY A 77 1.64 -7.37 -16.72
C GLY A 77 0.44 -8.26 -16.32
N ALA A 78 -0.28 -7.98 -15.22
CA ALA A 78 -1.37 -8.84 -14.75
C ALA A 78 -2.78 -8.24 -14.91
N ALA A 79 -2.90 -6.94 -15.19
CA ALA A 79 -4.17 -6.20 -15.16
C ALA A 79 -4.70 -5.80 -16.54
N VAL A 80 -4.36 -6.55 -17.60
CA VAL A 80 -5.05 -6.42 -18.89
C VAL A 80 -5.54 -7.79 -19.34
N ARG A 81 -6.42 -8.40 -18.54
CA ARG A 81 -7.50 -9.19 -19.16
C ARG A 81 -8.47 -8.18 -19.73
N GLN A 82 -8.39 -7.96 -21.04
CA GLN A 82 -9.37 -7.19 -21.81
C GLN A 82 -10.77 -7.73 -21.51
N GLY A 83 -11.46 -7.10 -20.56
CA GLY A 83 -12.73 -7.57 -19.99
C GLY A 83 -13.11 -6.92 -18.65
N GLU A 84 -12.14 -6.55 -17.80
CA GLU A 84 -12.39 -5.93 -16.47
C GLU A 84 -12.17 -4.42 -16.45
N ALA A 85 -12.83 -3.67 -17.35
CA ALA A 85 -12.73 -2.21 -17.41
C ALA A 85 -13.43 -1.48 -16.24
N ALA A 86 -13.78 -2.17 -15.15
CA ALA A 86 -14.66 -1.69 -14.08
C ALA A 86 -14.01 -1.64 -12.68
N SER A 87 -12.74 -2.03 -12.55
CA SER A 87 -12.04 -2.06 -11.28
C SER A 87 -10.57 -1.65 -11.40
N PHE A 88 -10.09 -0.96 -10.37
CA PHE A 88 -8.71 -0.54 -10.22
C PHE A 88 -8.15 -1.03 -8.87
N THR A 89 -7.07 -1.79 -8.89
CA THR A 89 -6.34 -2.15 -7.67
C THR A 89 -5.06 -1.34 -7.63
N PHE A 90 -4.80 -0.66 -6.51
CA PHE A 90 -3.56 0.08 -6.31
C PHE A 90 -2.42 -0.92 -6.10
N GLN A 91 -1.39 -0.83 -6.94
CA GLN A 91 -0.34 -1.85 -7.06
C GLN A 91 1.09 -1.32 -6.83
N LYS A 92 1.23 -0.09 -6.35
CA LYS A 92 2.54 0.53 -6.08
C LYS A 92 2.93 0.33 -4.61
N PRO A 93 3.92 -0.50 -4.28
CA PRO A 93 4.43 -0.59 -2.91
C PRO A 93 5.09 0.74 -2.51
N PHE A 94 5.09 1.02 -1.22
CA PHE A 94 5.71 2.23 -0.67
C PHE A 94 7.13 1.95 -0.19
N ALA A 95 8.09 2.75 -0.67
CA ALA A 95 9.48 2.76 -0.20
C ALA A 95 9.71 3.94 0.75
N PHE A 96 10.54 3.73 1.77
CA PHE A 96 10.96 4.79 2.69
C PHE A 96 12.11 5.61 2.12
N ASN A 97 12.08 6.92 2.36
CA ASN A 97 13.16 7.83 2.02
C ASN A 97 14.27 7.77 3.06
N THR A 98 15.27 6.92 2.83
CA THR A 98 16.45 6.81 3.71
C THR A 98 17.38 8.02 3.67
N GLY A 99 17.10 9.01 2.81
CA GLY A 99 17.76 10.31 2.84
C GLY A 99 17.17 11.29 3.86
N LEU A 100 16.01 10.96 4.44
CA LEU A 100 15.37 11.71 5.52
C LEU A 100 15.57 10.98 6.84
N GLU A 101 15.72 11.75 7.92
CA GLU A 101 15.76 11.19 9.26
C GLU A 101 14.37 10.64 9.63
N LEU A 102 14.31 9.35 9.93
CA LEU A 102 13.09 8.72 10.41
C LEU A 102 12.97 8.92 11.91
N VAL A 103 11.92 9.62 12.32
CA VAL A 103 11.65 9.90 13.73
C VAL A 103 10.68 8.89 14.34
N GLU A 104 10.88 8.56 15.62
CA GLU A 104 10.05 7.59 16.36
C GLU A 104 8.58 8.01 16.48
N GLU A 105 8.32 9.32 16.49
CA GLU A 105 6.98 9.91 16.53
C GLU A 105 6.10 9.44 15.36
N HIS A 106 6.71 9.03 14.25
CA HIS A 106 6.02 8.53 13.05
C HIS A 106 6.03 7.00 12.92
N ARG A 107 6.51 6.27 13.94
CA ARG A 107 6.64 4.80 13.90
C ARG A 107 5.37 4.08 13.49
N GLU A 108 4.22 4.54 13.99
CA GLU A 108 2.93 3.94 13.64
C GLU A 108 2.62 4.11 12.15
N ILE A 109 2.99 5.21 11.53
CA ILE A 109 2.79 5.40 10.08
C ILE A 109 3.70 4.45 9.29
N TYR A 110 4.95 4.26 9.74
CA TYR A 110 5.86 3.31 9.11
C TYR A 110 5.34 1.88 9.20
N LYS A 111 4.75 1.51 10.34
CA LYS A 111 4.03 0.24 10.51
C LYS A 111 2.87 0.12 9.51
N ALA A 112 2.05 1.15 9.37
CA ALA A 112 0.92 1.14 8.43
C ALA A 112 1.37 0.96 6.97
N VAL A 113 2.48 1.59 6.58
CA VAL A 113 3.12 1.43 5.26
C VAL A 113 3.56 -0.01 5.03
N ILE A 114 4.25 -0.63 6.00
CA ILE A 114 4.71 -2.03 5.89
C ILE A 114 3.52 -3.00 5.84
N LEU A 115 2.49 -2.77 6.66
CA LEU A 115 1.25 -3.56 6.65
C LEU A 115 0.55 -3.48 5.29
N LEU A 116 0.48 -2.29 4.68
CA LEU A 116 -0.06 -2.10 3.33
C LEU A 116 0.74 -2.91 2.30
N ASN A 117 2.08 -2.80 2.32
CA ASN A 117 2.94 -3.56 1.40
C ASN A 117 2.75 -5.09 1.54
N LEU A 118 2.64 -5.61 2.78
CA LEU A 118 2.32 -7.01 3.05
C LEU A 118 0.92 -7.40 2.54
N ALA A 119 -0.09 -6.56 2.83
CA ALA A 119 -1.47 -6.81 2.41
C ALA A 119 -1.59 -6.90 0.89
N MET A 120 -0.83 -6.09 0.15
CA MET A 120 -0.79 -6.13 -1.31
C MET A 120 -0.23 -7.44 -1.85
N LEU A 121 0.80 -8.01 -1.22
CA LEU A 121 1.32 -9.33 -1.60
C LEU A 121 0.25 -10.41 -1.40
N TYR A 122 -0.39 -10.44 -0.24
CA TYR A 122 -1.46 -11.40 0.04
C TYR A 122 -2.66 -11.24 -0.90
N HIS A 123 -3.09 -10.00 -1.17
CA HIS A 123 -4.19 -9.70 -2.08
C HIS A 123 -3.88 -10.20 -3.50
N LYS A 124 -2.64 -10.05 -3.98
CA LYS A 124 -2.26 -10.58 -5.30
C LYS A 124 -2.36 -12.11 -5.39
N GLU A 125 -2.12 -12.80 -4.29
CA GLU A 125 -2.20 -14.26 -4.23
C GLU A 125 -3.61 -14.77 -3.88
N SER A 126 -4.60 -13.89 -3.63
CA SER A 126 -5.96 -14.28 -3.22
C SER A 126 -6.65 -15.19 -4.23
N GLY A 127 -6.41 -15.00 -5.52
CA GLY A 127 -6.94 -15.85 -6.59
C GLY A 127 -6.46 -17.31 -6.54
N LEU A 128 -5.50 -17.63 -5.67
CA LEU A 128 -5.01 -18.98 -5.44
C LEU A 128 -5.55 -19.60 -4.13
N ASN A 129 -5.96 -18.78 -3.15
CA ASN A 129 -6.36 -19.24 -1.82
C ASN A 129 -7.12 -18.17 -1.01
N ASP A 130 -8.34 -18.51 -0.56
CA ASP A 130 -9.20 -17.67 0.29
C ASP A 130 -8.51 -17.19 1.60
N ILE A 131 -7.56 -17.96 2.13
CA ILE A 131 -6.80 -17.57 3.32
C ILE A 131 -5.98 -16.32 3.05
N TYR A 132 -5.36 -16.21 1.87
CA TYR A 132 -4.57 -15.04 1.51
C TYR A 132 -5.43 -13.79 1.40
N GLU A 133 -6.62 -13.92 0.83
CA GLU A 133 -7.58 -12.81 0.78
C GLU A 133 -8.00 -12.34 2.18
N LYS A 134 -8.32 -13.28 3.07
CA LYS A 134 -8.67 -12.99 4.46
C LYS A 134 -7.51 -12.28 5.18
N THR A 135 -6.29 -12.78 5.03
CA THR A 135 -5.09 -12.15 5.61
C THR A 135 -4.85 -10.75 5.04
N ALA A 136 -5.06 -10.54 3.74
CA ALA A 136 -4.98 -9.21 3.13
C ALA A 136 -5.98 -8.24 3.76
N LEU A 137 -7.25 -8.65 3.94
CA LEU A 137 -8.27 -7.84 4.60
C LEU A 137 -7.92 -7.48 6.05
N GLU A 138 -7.39 -8.44 6.80
CA GLU A 138 -6.93 -8.21 8.19
C GLU A 138 -5.80 -7.19 8.23
N LEU A 139 -4.81 -7.32 7.35
CA LEU A 139 -3.67 -6.39 7.25
C LEU A 139 -4.10 -4.99 6.79
N TYR A 140 -4.98 -4.88 5.80
CA TYR A 140 -5.58 -3.59 5.43
C TYR A 140 -6.35 -2.98 6.61
N GLY A 141 -7.08 -3.80 7.37
CA GLY A 141 -7.77 -3.39 8.60
C GLY A 141 -6.80 -2.81 9.63
N TYR A 142 -5.73 -3.53 9.96
CA TYR A 142 -4.72 -3.04 10.90
C TYR A 142 -4.01 -1.78 10.41
N SER A 143 -3.68 -1.70 9.11
CA SER A 143 -3.10 -0.48 8.53
C SER A 143 -4.03 0.73 8.75
N LEU A 144 -5.34 0.59 8.50
CA LEU A 144 -6.31 1.65 8.75
C LEU A 144 -6.43 2.03 10.23
N GLU A 145 -6.43 1.07 11.15
CA GLU A 145 -6.50 1.37 12.59
C GLU A 145 -5.27 2.15 13.05
N VAL A 146 -4.08 1.77 12.57
CA VAL A 146 -2.84 2.45 12.90
C VAL A 146 -2.82 3.87 12.32
N LEU A 147 -3.31 4.07 11.09
CA LEU A 147 -3.41 5.39 10.46
C LEU A 147 -4.36 6.35 11.19
N LYS A 148 -5.38 5.86 11.91
CA LYS A 148 -6.26 6.74 12.72
C LYS A 148 -5.53 7.42 13.86
N CYS A 149 -4.46 6.82 14.36
CA CYS A 149 -3.65 7.35 15.44
C CYS A 149 -2.56 8.32 14.95
N ALA A 150 -2.36 8.42 13.64
CA ALA A 150 -1.36 9.28 13.02
C ALA A 150 -1.90 10.70 12.84
N VAL A 151 -1.40 11.65 13.64
CA VAL A 151 -1.87 13.05 13.63
C VAL A 151 -0.82 14.06 13.13
N HIS A 152 0.41 13.62 12.86
CA HIS A 152 1.56 14.52 12.66
C HIS A 152 2.20 14.47 11.28
N LEU A 153 1.78 13.54 10.42
CA LEU A 153 2.35 13.40 9.08
C LEU A 153 1.23 13.03 8.10
N ASP A 154 1.24 13.70 6.95
CA ASP A 154 0.33 13.39 5.86
C ASP A 154 0.59 11.98 5.32
N CYS A 155 -0.37 11.09 5.53
CA CYS A 155 -0.39 9.72 5.08
C CYS A 155 -1.59 9.43 4.17
N SER A 156 -2.12 10.46 3.52
CA SER A 156 -3.33 10.37 2.69
C SER A 156 -3.19 9.34 1.56
N ASN A 157 -2.02 9.24 0.93
CA ASN A 157 -1.75 8.20 -0.09
C ASN A 157 -1.86 6.78 0.47
N VAL A 158 -1.31 6.50 1.65
CA VAL A 158 -1.38 5.18 2.30
C VAL A 158 -2.82 4.86 2.67
N LEU A 159 -3.55 5.84 3.22
CA LEU A 159 -4.96 5.72 3.56
C LEU A 159 -5.81 5.41 2.31
N ILE A 160 -5.65 6.22 1.26
CA ILE A 160 -6.37 6.09 -0.02
C ILE A 160 -6.09 4.73 -0.66
N ALA A 161 -4.82 4.32 -0.77
CA ALA A 161 -4.43 3.02 -1.32
C ALA A 161 -5.03 1.86 -0.53
N THR A 162 -4.96 1.93 0.81
CA THR A 162 -5.52 0.91 1.70
C THR A 162 -7.03 0.79 1.57
N LEU A 163 -7.76 1.92 1.58
CA LEU A 163 -9.21 1.93 1.41
C LEU A 163 -9.63 1.39 0.05
N ASN A 164 -8.93 1.80 -1.02
CA ASN A 164 -9.20 1.33 -2.37
C ASN A 164 -9.07 -0.19 -2.48
N ASN A 165 -7.94 -0.74 -2.04
CA ASN A 165 -7.69 -2.18 -2.18
C ASN A 165 -8.61 -3.02 -1.29
N LYS A 166 -8.97 -2.52 -0.10
CA LYS A 166 -9.97 -3.15 0.76
C LYS A 166 -11.36 -3.15 0.10
N ALA A 167 -11.75 -2.03 -0.51
CA ALA A 167 -13.00 -1.94 -1.28
C ALA A 167 -13.04 -2.94 -2.43
N GLN A 168 -11.92 -3.14 -3.14
CA GLN A 168 -11.85 -4.12 -4.22
C GLN A 168 -12.13 -5.55 -3.76
N ILE A 169 -11.56 -5.98 -2.62
CA ILE A 169 -11.85 -7.30 -2.08
C ILE A 169 -13.34 -7.43 -1.72
N PHE A 170 -13.91 -6.42 -1.03
CA PHE A 170 -15.34 -6.47 -0.69
C PHE A 170 -16.23 -6.48 -1.93
N PHE A 171 -15.88 -5.74 -2.97
CA PHE A 171 -16.61 -5.72 -4.23
C PHE A 171 -16.58 -7.08 -4.91
N GLN A 172 -15.40 -7.72 -4.96
CA GLN A 172 -15.21 -9.08 -5.51
C GLN A 172 -15.99 -10.14 -4.72
N ARG A 173 -16.16 -9.96 -3.41
CA ARG A 173 -17.00 -10.81 -2.55
C ARG A 173 -18.49 -10.50 -2.61
N HIS A 174 -18.90 -9.50 -3.38
CA HIS A 174 -20.27 -8.97 -3.39
C HIS A 174 -20.74 -8.49 -2.00
N GLU A 175 -19.83 -8.05 -1.14
CA GLU A 175 -20.14 -7.44 0.17
C GLU A 175 -20.50 -5.96 -0.03
N VAL A 176 -21.72 -5.71 -0.51
CA VAL A 176 -22.20 -4.40 -0.97
C VAL A 176 -22.07 -3.29 0.08
N GLU A 177 -22.52 -3.54 1.32
CA GLU A 177 -22.50 -2.55 2.40
C GLU A 177 -21.07 -2.10 2.73
N ARG A 178 -20.15 -3.07 2.87
CA ARG A 178 -18.75 -2.82 3.20
C ARG A 178 -17.98 -2.19 2.04
N THR A 179 -18.32 -2.54 0.81
CA THR A 179 -17.82 -1.88 -0.39
C THR A 179 -18.21 -0.41 -0.37
N THR A 180 -19.50 -0.11 -0.13
CA THR A 180 -20.03 1.26 -0.07
C THR A 180 -19.34 2.08 1.01
N GLU A 181 -19.26 1.54 2.24
CA GLU A 181 -18.59 2.19 3.37
C GLU A 181 -17.13 2.53 3.03
N SER A 182 -16.42 1.60 2.40
CA SER A 182 -15.02 1.80 2.02
C SER A 182 -14.86 2.84 0.91
N LEU A 183 -15.74 2.83 -0.10
CA LEU A 183 -15.75 3.81 -1.20
C LEU A 183 -16.16 5.22 -0.75
N GLU A 184 -17.05 5.34 0.24
CA GLU A 184 -17.40 6.64 0.82
C GLU A 184 -16.21 7.26 1.55
N LYS A 185 -15.54 6.50 2.42
CA LYS A 185 -14.31 6.95 3.09
C LYS A 185 -13.20 7.27 2.11
N LEU A 186 -13.06 6.46 1.05
CA LEU A 186 -12.11 6.71 -0.04
C LEU A 186 -12.42 8.04 -0.73
N SER A 187 -13.68 8.28 -1.10
CA SER A 187 -14.10 9.50 -1.79
C SER A 187 -13.87 10.76 -0.95
N GLN A 188 -14.13 10.68 0.36
CA GLN A 188 -13.86 11.77 1.29
C GLN A 188 -12.36 12.06 1.41
N SER A 189 -11.56 11.01 1.60
CA SER A 189 -10.10 11.14 1.77
C SER A 189 -9.44 11.67 0.49
N LEU A 190 -9.81 11.13 -0.67
CA LEU A 190 -9.33 11.58 -1.98
C LEU A 190 -9.75 13.03 -2.25
N GLY A 191 -11.01 13.39 -1.97
CA GLY A 191 -11.50 14.75 -2.13
C GLY A 191 -10.82 15.77 -1.21
N ASN A 192 -10.39 15.38 -0.01
CA ASN A 192 -9.59 16.23 0.87
C ASN A 192 -8.17 16.41 0.31
N ALA A 193 -7.49 15.31 -0.01
CA ALA A 193 -6.14 15.33 -0.55
C ALA A 193 -6.02 16.19 -1.82
N LEU A 194 -6.96 16.03 -2.77
CA LEU A 194 -6.97 16.82 -4.01
C LEU A 194 -7.18 18.32 -3.76
N ARG A 195 -8.00 18.70 -2.77
CA ARG A 195 -8.23 20.11 -2.41
C ARG A 195 -7.01 20.76 -1.76
N GLU A 196 -6.24 19.98 -1.01
CA GLU A 196 -5.02 20.42 -0.34
C GLU A 196 -3.80 20.46 -1.28
N GLY A 197 -3.98 20.09 -2.56
CA GLY A 197 -2.90 20.09 -3.54
C GLY A 197 -1.91 18.93 -3.36
N PHE A 198 -2.38 17.82 -2.80
CA PHE A 198 -1.59 16.62 -2.55
C PHE A 198 -0.92 16.08 -3.82
N LYS A 199 0.38 15.78 -3.73
CA LYS A 199 1.22 15.30 -4.86
C LYS A 199 1.71 13.86 -4.70
N GLY A 200 1.17 13.10 -3.75
CA GLY A 200 1.66 11.75 -3.45
C GLY A 200 1.10 10.62 -4.31
N LEU A 201 0.33 10.93 -5.36
CA LEU A 201 -0.23 9.98 -6.34
C LEU A 201 -0.04 10.53 -7.75
N GLU A 202 0.14 9.64 -8.74
CA GLU A 202 0.20 10.02 -10.15
C GLU A 202 -1.21 10.18 -10.73
N ASP A 203 -1.36 10.96 -11.82
CA ASP A 203 -2.65 11.19 -12.47
C ASP A 203 -3.37 9.88 -12.83
N ALA A 204 -2.63 8.88 -13.32
CA ALA A 204 -3.17 7.56 -13.65
C ALA A 204 -3.72 6.81 -12.42
N ASP A 205 -3.10 6.99 -11.24
CA ASP A 205 -3.62 6.40 -10.00
C ASP A 205 -4.92 7.11 -9.59
N ILE A 206 -4.96 8.44 -9.70
CA ILE A 206 -6.15 9.23 -9.39
C ILE A 206 -7.32 8.82 -10.28
N ASP A 207 -7.09 8.68 -11.58
CA ASP A 207 -8.11 8.24 -12.53
C ASP A 207 -8.65 6.85 -12.19
N GLY A 208 -7.77 5.91 -11.84
CA GLY A 208 -8.15 4.57 -11.40
C GLY A 208 -8.96 4.58 -10.10
N LEU A 209 -8.57 5.39 -9.12
CA LEU A 209 -9.31 5.55 -7.87
C LEU A 209 -10.70 6.16 -8.11
N LEU A 210 -10.80 7.18 -8.97
CA LEU A 210 -12.06 7.80 -9.35
C LEU A 210 -12.96 6.82 -10.11
N LEU A 211 -12.40 5.97 -10.98
CA LEU A 211 -13.13 4.90 -11.66
C LEU A 211 -13.86 4.02 -10.64
N ASN A 212 -13.17 3.54 -9.60
CA ASN A 212 -13.80 2.72 -8.56
C ASN A 212 -14.89 3.48 -7.81
N VAL A 213 -14.60 4.71 -7.38
CA VAL A 213 -15.59 5.54 -6.66
C VAL A 213 -16.83 5.78 -7.50
N HIS A 214 -16.72 6.02 -8.81
CA HIS A 214 -17.87 6.31 -9.65
C HIS A 214 -18.58 5.05 -10.14
N CYS A 215 -17.84 4.09 -10.71
CA CYS A 215 -18.42 2.92 -11.35
C CYS A 215 -18.95 1.89 -10.34
N GLN A 216 -18.19 1.60 -9.27
CA GLN A 216 -18.62 0.59 -8.31
C GLN A 216 -19.77 1.10 -7.44
N ARG A 217 -19.81 2.40 -7.12
CA ARG A 217 -21.00 3.00 -6.47
C ARG A 217 -22.24 2.93 -7.36
N ALA A 218 -22.09 3.21 -8.65
CA ALA A 218 -23.21 3.14 -9.59
C ALA A 218 -23.76 1.70 -9.71
N LEU A 219 -22.89 0.69 -9.73
CA LEU A 219 -23.28 -0.72 -9.76
C LEU A 219 -23.99 -1.16 -8.47
N VAL A 220 -23.53 -0.69 -7.31
CA VAL A 220 -24.20 -0.94 -6.03
C VAL A 220 -25.59 -0.30 -5.94
N CYS A 221 -25.75 0.89 -6.52
CA CYS A 221 -27.02 1.63 -6.47
C CYS A 221 -28.05 1.20 -7.52
N ALA A 222 -27.68 0.36 -8.50
CA ALA A 222 -28.60 -0.12 -9.52
C ALA A 222 -29.49 -1.25 -8.95
N PRO A 223 -30.81 -1.04 -8.79
CA PRO A 223 -31.68 -2.10 -8.31
C PRO A 223 -31.86 -3.16 -9.40
N GLY A 224 -31.32 -4.36 -9.19
CA GLY A 224 -31.64 -5.56 -9.98
C GLY A 224 -30.55 -6.10 -10.93
N ALA A 225 -29.27 -5.87 -10.66
CA ALA A 225 -28.18 -6.62 -11.30
C ALA A 225 -27.89 -7.94 -10.58
#